data_AF-A0A7W3J8L6-F1
#
_entry.id   AF-A0A7W3J8L6-F1
#
_cell.length_a   1.000
_cell.length_b   1.000
_cell.length_c   1.000
_cell.angle_alpha   90.00
_cell.angle_beta   90.00
_cell.angle_gamma   90.00
#
_symmetry.space_group_name_H-M   'P 1'
#
loop_
_entity.id
_entity.type
_entity.pdbx_description
1 polymer ?
#
loop_
_entity_poly.entity_id
_entity_poly.type
_entity_poly.pdbx_seq_one_letter_code
_entity_poly.pdbx_strand_id
1 'polypeptide(L)'
;MLRNILFRGRAPQPISPVPPVSRPADRPPRRQRARHAVAASALAVVVAGLGLAVPASGAAGAAPTDTTSAGVERAKAAPAALSPDVVSPSAGAPAADAAGAADTAADAAPAAVSRLGTSGNKIVNASGTPVQLRGVSVLAPRHNAECPECNPRPISDVIDMTVSDGWQSDVVRLPVTVWGSLSVEDNVAQYVDPYVQQAVDLGIYVIVDLHYVSDYGSTGVPQSTVSEFWDYVAPLYADVPNVIYEVFNEPVAPASWPTWKAYIQPVVDDIRAVAPDTLLLMGGPQWSTYVNQAAADPIAGNDIAYVYHLYPNQGDATAANLDVKFGNAAQQIPVILTEFGWNPPGEFSDPVVTQGTTSGWGIPLRQYLDARPHISWTAWIFDNYWKPQMFDHDWNLLGGEHQGAMIKAWLADQPYASPCASHAAVGATAVASSSGGASSGAAKAVDGDCTNVGRWLSAAGDTTPTLTITLDAPTVVDQIDVYSGFVGGGSVNVLRDFTVEVHTSAGWQQAATFQDNTLGLVSAPGPAAAVDQVRLEITDPSNYDPDVARVFEVAVRPA
;
A
#
# COMPACT_ATOMS: atom_id res chain seq x y z
N MET A 1 15.30 17.21 3.90
CA MET A 1 16.08 16.33 3.01
C MET A 1 15.12 15.42 2.24
N LEU A 2 14.31 16.00 1.34
CA LEU A 2 13.36 15.28 0.47
C LEU A 2 13.50 15.79 -0.98
N ARG A 3 14.74 16.01 -1.40
CA ARG A 3 15.09 16.41 -2.76
C ARG A 3 15.91 15.26 -3.36
N ASN A 4 15.35 14.53 -4.33
CA ASN A 4 16.03 13.75 -5.40
C ASN A 4 15.67 12.27 -5.60
N ILE A 5 14.45 11.78 -5.29
CA ILE A 5 14.13 10.40 -5.71
C ILE A 5 12.70 10.35 -6.24
N LEU A 6 12.58 10.48 -7.57
CA LEU A 6 11.47 9.93 -8.38
C LEU A 6 11.68 10.10 -9.91
N PHE A 7 12.68 10.84 -10.38
CA PHE A 7 12.86 11.03 -11.84
C PHE A 7 14.32 10.93 -12.30
N ARG A 8 14.65 9.81 -12.95
CA ARG A 8 15.73 9.72 -13.95
C ARG A 8 15.29 8.84 -15.12
N GLY A 9 14.46 9.40 -16.00
CA GLY A 9 14.16 8.84 -17.32
C GLY A 9 14.89 9.63 -18.42
N ARG A 10 15.64 8.92 -19.26
CA ARG A 10 16.38 9.43 -20.42
C ARG A 10 15.41 9.87 -21.53
N ALA A 11 15.84 10.80 -22.40
CA ALA A 11 15.02 11.38 -23.47
C ALA A 11 14.31 10.35 -24.38
N PRO A 12 13.06 10.62 -24.82
CA PRO A 12 12.24 9.66 -25.57
C PRO A 12 12.74 9.46 -27.01
N GLN A 13 12.73 8.20 -27.45
CA GLN A 13 12.80 7.81 -28.86
C GLN A 13 11.39 7.88 -29.47
N PRO A 14 11.24 8.17 -30.77
CA PRO A 14 9.94 8.38 -31.40
C PRO A 14 9.11 7.09 -31.50
N ILE A 15 7.86 7.16 -31.04
CA ILE A 15 6.87 6.08 -31.10
C ILE A 15 6.15 6.15 -32.45
N SER A 16 5.94 5.00 -33.11
CA SER A 16 5.18 4.88 -34.35
C SER A 16 3.66 5.04 -34.10
N PRO A 17 2.89 5.59 -35.05
CA PRO A 17 1.46 5.87 -34.84
C PRO A 17 0.60 4.59 -34.82
N VAL A 18 -0.29 4.52 -33.84
CA VAL A 18 -1.38 3.53 -33.75
C VAL A 18 -2.52 3.95 -34.69
N PRO A 19 -3.15 3.03 -35.45
CA PRO A 19 -4.24 3.36 -36.37
C PRO A 19 -5.56 3.66 -35.63
N PRO A 20 -6.46 4.48 -36.20
CA PRO A 20 -7.67 4.92 -35.53
C PRO A 20 -8.73 3.80 -35.46
N VAL A 21 -9.30 3.61 -34.26
CA VAL A 21 -10.49 2.78 -34.04
C VAL A 21 -11.74 3.59 -34.37
N SER A 22 -12.63 3.00 -35.17
CA SER A 22 -13.87 3.59 -35.67
C SER A 22 -14.93 3.67 -34.58
N ARG A 23 -15.52 4.85 -34.34
CA ARG A 23 -16.71 5.04 -33.46
C ARG A 23 -18.01 4.87 -34.25
N PRO A 24 -19.07 4.26 -33.68
CA PRO A 24 -20.42 4.35 -34.23
C PRO A 24 -21.03 5.74 -33.96
N ALA A 25 -21.74 6.26 -34.95
CA ALA A 25 -22.47 7.52 -34.90
C ALA A 25 -23.86 7.32 -34.26
N ASP A 26 -24.24 8.20 -33.32
CA ASP A 26 -25.50 8.97 -33.34
C ASP A 26 -25.78 9.63 -31.98
N ARG A 27 -25.58 10.96 -31.90
CA ARG A 27 -26.31 11.86 -30.99
C ARG A 27 -26.31 13.29 -31.58
N PRO A 28 -27.44 14.04 -31.52
CA PRO A 28 -27.56 15.33 -32.20
C PRO A 28 -26.88 16.48 -31.42
N PRO A 29 -26.45 17.56 -32.09
CA PRO A 29 -25.53 18.54 -31.51
C PRO A 29 -26.23 19.52 -30.56
N ARG A 30 -25.64 19.74 -29.38
CA ARG A 30 -25.95 20.86 -28.47
C ARG A 30 -25.23 22.13 -28.94
N ARG A 31 -25.92 23.26 -28.83
CA ARG A 31 -25.52 24.60 -29.30
C ARG A 31 -24.31 25.14 -28.52
N GLN A 32 -23.17 25.34 -29.18
CA GLN A 32 -22.08 26.18 -28.69
C GLN A 32 -22.46 27.66 -28.78
N ARG A 33 -22.30 28.42 -27.69
CA ARG A 33 -22.27 29.89 -27.71
C ARG A 33 -20.82 30.36 -27.80
N ALA A 34 -20.59 31.29 -28.73
CA ALA A 34 -19.29 31.80 -29.14
C ALA A 34 -18.53 32.54 -28.04
N ARG A 35 -17.24 32.22 -27.89
CA ARG A 35 -16.22 33.04 -27.21
C ARG A 35 -15.72 34.12 -28.18
N HIS A 36 -15.58 35.36 -27.69
CA HIS A 36 -14.92 36.45 -28.41
C HIS A 36 -13.40 36.36 -28.21
N ALA A 37 -12.64 36.40 -29.30
CA ALA A 37 -11.19 36.48 -29.32
C ALA A 37 -10.74 37.94 -29.45
N VAL A 38 -9.65 38.30 -28.76
CA VAL A 38 -8.86 39.51 -29.05
C VAL A 38 -7.41 39.07 -29.23
N ALA A 39 -6.81 39.48 -30.35
CA ALA A 39 -5.46 39.16 -30.80
C ALA A 39 -4.44 40.25 -30.40
N ALA A 40 -3.18 39.86 -30.19
CA ALA A 40 -2.03 40.76 -30.36
C ALA A 40 -0.72 40.00 -30.66
N SER A 41 -0.34 40.11 -31.93
CA SER A 41 0.95 40.15 -32.63
C SER A 41 2.29 39.75 -32.00
N ALA A 42 3.05 39.01 -32.82
CA ALA A 42 4.47 38.67 -32.71
C ALA A 42 5.42 39.78 -33.22
N LEU A 43 6.69 39.73 -32.80
CA LEU A 43 7.83 40.31 -33.51
C LEU A 43 9.09 39.42 -33.33
N ALA A 44 9.79 39.14 -34.43
CA ALA A 44 11.01 38.34 -34.52
C ALA A 44 12.11 39.13 -35.27
N VAL A 45 13.39 39.01 -34.86
CA VAL A 45 14.63 39.30 -35.62
C VAL A 45 15.78 38.45 -35.00
N VAL A 46 16.27 37.36 -35.63
CA VAL A 46 17.46 37.17 -36.51
C VAL A 46 18.83 37.46 -35.83
N VAL A 47 19.59 36.45 -35.37
CA VAL A 47 20.68 35.61 -35.96
C VAL A 47 22.04 36.29 -36.25
N ALA A 48 23.09 35.79 -35.60
CA ALA A 48 24.47 35.55 -36.09
C ALA A 48 25.20 34.69 -35.02
N GLY A 49 25.92 33.59 -35.23
CA GLY A 49 26.53 33.00 -36.41
C GLY A 49 28.06 33.12 -36.35
N LEU A 50 28.79 32.16 -35.75
CA LEU A 50 30.21 31.88 -36.03
C LEU A 50 30.67 30.59 -35.31
N GLY A 51 31.12 29.61 -36.10
CA GLY A 51 31.75 28.38 -35.61
C GLY A 51 33.27 28.46 -35.57
N LEU A 52 33.92 27.41 -35.05
CA LEU A 52 35.21 26.87 -35.53
C LEU A 52 35.62 25.61 -34.74
N ALA A 53 35.79 24.53 -35.51
CA ALA A 53 36.81 23.47 -35.51
C ALA A 53 37.42 22.83 -34.23
N VAL A 54 37.56 21.50 -34.36
CA VAL A 54 38.23 20.45 -33.56
C VAL A 54 39.77 20.61 -33.57
N PRO A 55 40.53 19.94 -32.66
CA PRO A 55 41.13 18.65 -33.06
C PRO A 55 41.12 17.55 -31.97
N ALA A 56 41.45 16.34 -32.45
CA ALA A 56 41.30 15.03 -31.82
C ALA A 56 42.53 14.56 -31.00
N SER A 57 42.30 13.55 -30.16
CA SER A 57 43.18 12.38 -29.88
C SER A 57 42.40 11.49 -28.88
N GLY A 58 42.30 10.17 -28.94
CA GLY A 58 43.07 9.15 -29.63
C GLY A 58 43.56 8.14 -28.58
N ALA A 59 42.90 6.99 -28.44
CA ALA A 59 43.53 5.72 -28.03
C ALA A 59 42.52 4.57 -28.15
N ALA A 60 42.96 3.55 -28.88
CA ALA A 60 42.27 2.33 -29.24
C ALA A 60 42.69 1.15 -28.34
N GLY A 61 41.93 0.05 -28.43
CA GLY A 61 42.29 -1.27 -27.91
C GLY A 61 41.03 -2.13 -27.72
N ALA A 62 40.42 -2.63 -28.79
CA ALA A 62 40.69 -3.93 -29.41
C ALA A 62 39.93 -5.10 -28.75
N ALA A 63 38.96 -5.64 -29.50
CA ALA A 63 38.29 -6.94 -29.29
C ALA A 63 39.26 -8.11 -29.59
N PRO A 64 38.88 -9.39 -29.33
CA PRO A 64 38.08 -10.19 -30.30
C PRO A 64 36.92 -10.99 -29.65
N THR A 65 35.75 -11.19 -30.29
CA THR A 65 35.33 -12.31 -31.20
C THR A 65 35.52 -13.72 -30.58
N ASP A 66 34.66 -14.73 -30.67
CA ASP A 66 33.61 -15.03 -31.64
C ASP A 66 32.81 -16.30 -31.20
N THR A 67 31.52 -16.36 -31.58
CA THR A 67 30.75 -17.49 -32.17
C THR A 67 30.32 -18.79 -31.45
N THR A 68 29.02 -19.09 -31.69
CA THR A 68 28.34 -20.37 -32.06
C THR A 68 28.27 -21.51 -31.02
N SER A 69 27.24 -22.36 -30.91
CA SER A 69 26.14 -22.80 -31.80
C SER A 69 25.03 -23.50 -30.97
N ALA A 70 23.88 -23.68 -31.60
CA ALA A 70 22.65 -24.27 -31.09
C ALA A 70 22.64 -25.80 -30.95
N GLY A 71 21.75 -26.28 -30.08
CA GLY A 71 20.73 -27.28 -30.45
C GLY A 71 20.92 -28.71 -29.95
N VAL A 72 20.03 -29.17 -29.06
CA VAL A 72 19.44 -30.53 -29.06
C VAL A 72 18.02 -30.47 -28.49
N GLU A 73 17.03 -30.87 -29.30
CA GLU A 73 15.66 -31.23 -28.89
C GLU A 73 15.61 -32.53 -28.08
N ARG A 74 14.65 -32.66 -27.15
CA ARG A 74 13.79 -33.86 -27.08
C ARG A 74 12.53 -33.66 -26.25
N ALA A 75 11.49 -34.37 -26.69
CA ALA A 75 10.09 -34.21 -26.33
C ALA A 75 9.59 -35.11 -25.17
N LYS A 76 8.57 -34.60 -24.47
CA LYS A 76 7.26 -35.18 -24.13
C LYS A 76 7.16 -36.68 -23.80
N ALA A 77 6.69 -37.02 -22.58
CA ALA A 77 5.57 -37.95 -22.34
C ALA A 77 5.24 -38.14 -20.84
N ALA A 78 3.95 -38.09 -20.50
CA ALA A 78 3.33 -38.68 -19.31
C ALA A 78 2.97 -40.16 -19.56
N PRO A 79 2.68 -40.94 -18.50
CA PRO A 79 1.34 -41.56 -18.36
C PRO A 79 0.86 -41.56 -16.87
N ALA A 80 -0.40 -41.24 -16.57
CA ALA A 80 -1.61 -42.08 -16.52
C ALA A 80 -1.71 -43.08 -15.34
N ALA A 81 -2.61 -42.71 -14.40
CA ALA A 81 -3.57 -43.46 -13.56
C ALA A 81 -3.35 -44.93 -13.17
N LEU A 82 -3.77 -45.27 -11.92
CA LEU A 82 -4.62 -46.42 -11.57
C LEU A 82 -5.11 -46.33 -10.10
N SER A 83 -6.44 -46.37 -9.89
CA SER A 83 -7.11 -46.79 -8.66
C SER A 83 -7.59 -48.25 -8.80
N PRO A 84 -8.04 -48.90 -7.72
CA PRO A 84 -9.31 -49.64 -7.81
C PRO A 84 -10.23 -49.56 -6.57
N ASP A 85 -11.53 -49.47 -6.88
CA ASP A 85 -12.70 -50.20 -6.35
C ASP A 85 -13.08 -50.19 -4.86
N VAL A 86 -14.21 -49.54 -4.48
CA VAL A 86 -15.64 -49.99 -4.49
C VAL A 86 -16.02 -50.79 -3.24
N VAL A 87 -16.95 -50.24 -2.42
CA VAL A 87 -18.21 -50.89 -1.97
C VAL A 87 -19.24 -49.81 -1.58
N SER A 88 -20.44 -49.88 -2.16
CA SER A 88 -21.72 -49.39 -1.59
C SER A 88 -22.64 -50.59 -1.33
N PRO A 89 -23.68 -50.47 -0.49
CA PRO A 89 -25.04 -50.39 -1.07
C PRO A 89 -26.03 -49.46 -0.33
N SER A 90 -26.83 -48.68 -1.07
CA SER A 90 -28.31 -48.72 -1.26
C SER A 90 -29.19 -48.45 -0.02
N ALA A 91 -30.35 -47.79 -0.04
CA ALA A 91 -31.28 -47.35 -1.09
C ALA A 91 -32.33 -46.40 -0.47
N GLY A 92 -33.03 -45.60 -1.28
CA GLY A 92 -34.38 -45.11 -0.93
C GLY A 92 -34.77 -43.72 -1.43
N ALA A 93 -35.41 -43.65 -2.60
CA ALA A 93 -36.41 -42.64 -2.99
C ALA A 93 -37.44 -43.35 -3.89
N PRO A 94 -38.74 -42.96 -3.89
CA PRO A 94 -39.22 -41.81 -4.67
C PRO A 94 -40.40 -41.08 -3.97
N ALA A 95 -41.04 -39.98 -4.39
CA ALA A 95 -40.95 -38.93 -5.42
C ALA A 95 -42.00 -37.86 -5.03
N ALA A 96 -41.86 -36.61 -5.48
CA ALA A 96 -42.94 -35.83 -6.12
C ALA A 96 -42.48 -34.41 -6.50
N ASP A 97 -42.70 -34.10 -7.77
CA ASP A 97 -42.42 -32.85 -8.46
C ASP A 97 -43.13 -31.61 -7.88
N ALA A 98 -42.41 -30.49 -7.89
CA ALA A 98 -43.00 -29.18 -8.13
C ALA A 98 -42.01 -28.35 -8.96
N ALA A 99 -42.29 -28.26 -10.27
CA ALA A 99 -41.58 -27.39 -11.19
C ALA A 99 -41.89 -25.92 -10.85
N GLY A 100 -40.97 -25.26 -10.14
CA GLY A 100 -40.90 -23.81 -10.03
C GLY A 100 -39.94 -23.28 -11.08
N ALA A 101 -40.43 -22.45 -11.99
CA ALA A 101 -39.62 -21.72 -12.95
C ALA A 101 -38.53 -20.94 -12.21
N ALA A 102 -37.27 -21.28 -12.48
CA ALA A 102 -36.12 -20.50 -12.05
C ALA A 102 -36.13 -19.20 -12.85
N ASP A 103 -36.63 -18.14 -12.23
CA ASP A 103 -36.41 -16.78 -12.67
C ASP A 103 -34.90 -16.54 -12.55
N THR A 104 -34.22 -16.47 -13.68
CA THR A 104 -32.83 -16.03 -13.73
C THR A 104 -32.83 -14.59 -13.27
N ALA A 105 -32.54 -14.36 -11.98
CA ALA A 105 -32.27 -13.05 -11.44
C ALA A 105 -31.15 -12.45 -12.28
N ALA A 106 -31.53 -11.55 -13.19
CA ALA A 106 -30.59 -10.65 -13.83
C ALA A 106 -29.86 -9.94 -12.70
N ASP A 107 -28.52 -9.97 -12.77
CA ASP A 107 -27.64 -9.30 -11.84
C ASP A 107 -28.15 -7.86 -11.67
N ALA A 108 -28.64 -7.53 -10.48
CA ALA A 108 -29.19 -6.21 -10.23
C ALA A 108 -28.03 -5.23 -10.40
N ALA A 109 -28.22 -4.19 -11.23
CA ALA A 109 -27.25 -3.12 -11.34
C ALA A 109 -26.86 -2.65 -9.92
N PRO A 110 -25.55 -2.45 -9.64
CA PRO A 110 -25.12 -2.07 -8.31
C PRO A 110 -25.89 -0.84 -7.84
N ALA A 111 -26.30 -0.85 -6.57
CA ALA A 111 -27.11 0.23 -6.02
C ALA A 111 -26.33 1.54 -6.12
N ALA A 112 -26.92 2.55 -6.78
CA ALA A 112 -26.30 3.87 -6.88
C ALA A 112 -25.95 4.41 -5.49
N VAL A 113 -24.69 4.81 -5.31
CA VAL A 113 -24.24 5.39 -4.05
C VAL A 113 -24.89 6.74 -3.80
N SER A 114 -25.10 7.06 -2.53
CA SER A 114 -25.60 8.37 -2.11
C SER A 114 -24.49 9.41 -2.09
N ARG A 115 -24.82 10.68 -2.30
CA ARG A 115 -23.87 11.78 -2.06
C ARG A 115 -23.39 11.79 -0.60
N LEU A 116 -22.10 12.07 -0.42
CA LEU A 116 -21.47 12.21 0.89
C LEU A 116 -21.43 13.66 1.34
N GLY A 117 -21.47 13.86 2.65
CA GLY A 117 -21.25 15.13 3.31
C GLY A 117 -20.58 14.92 4.67
N THR A 118 -20.58 15.94 5.52
CA THR A 118 -20.00 15.82 6.87
C THR A 118 -20.96 16.26 7.98
N SER A 119 -20.84 15.61 9.15
CA SER A 119 -21.60 15.96 10.36
C SER A 119 -20.77 15.68 11.61
N GLY A 120 -20.48 16.73 12.38
CA GLY A 120 -19.53 16.64 13.49
C GLY A 120 -18.18 16.12 13.00
N ASN A 121 -17.70 15.03 13.60
CA ASN A 121 -16.44 14.40 13.23
C ASN A 121 -16.58 13.23 12.23
N LYS A 122 -17.69 13.16 11.49
CA LYS A 122 -18.02 12.01 10.63
C LYS A 122 -18.26 12.45 9.19
N ILE A 123 -17.88 11.58 8.27
CA ILE A 123 -18.45 11.55 6.92
C ILE A 123 -19.83 10.88 7.04
N VAL A 124 -20.82 11.42 6.33
CA VAL A 124 -22.20 10.93 6.33
C VAL A 124 -22.74 10.80 4.92
N ASN A 125 -23.69 9.89 4.71
CA ASN A 125 -24.46 9.84 3.46
C ASN A 125 -25.57 10.91 3.43
N ALA A 126 -26.30 10.96 2.32
CA ALA A 126 -27.43 11.89 2.11
C ALA A 126 -28.57 11.79 3.14
N SER A 127 -28.68 10.70 3.92
CA SER A 127 -29.65 10.57 5.02
C SER A 127 -29.08 10.97 6.39
N GLY A 128 -27.82 11.41 6.45
CA GLY A 128 -27.12 11.75 7.69
C GLY A 128 -26.57 10.53 8.44
N THR A 129 -26.58 9.35 7.82
CA THR A 129 -26.02 8.13 8.42
C THR A 129 -24.49 8.16 8.30
N PRO A 130 -23.73 7.91 9.38
CA PRO A 130 -22.28 7.79 9.30
C PRO A 130 -21.81 6.77 8.27
N VAL A 131 -20.80 7.15 7.50
CA VAL A 131 -20.13 6.30 6.52
C VAL A 131 -18.64 6.26 6.88
N GLN A 132 -18.08 5.05 6.92
CA GLN A 132 -16.64 4.84 6.94
C GLN A 132 -16.24 4.37 5.54
N LEU A 133 -15.46 5.17 4.82
CA LEU A 133 -14.88 4.74 3.56
C LEU A 133 -13.65 3.90 3.85
N ARG A 134 -13.57 2.72 3.24
CA ARG A 134 -12.42 1.82 3.31
C ARG A 134 -12.05 1.39 1.90
N GLY A 135 -10.78 1.49 1.55
CA GLY A 135 -10.35 1.12 0.21
C GLY A 135 -8.86 1.23 -0.01
N VAL A 136 -8.49 1.46 -1.26
CA VAL A 136 -7.09 1.46 -1.70
C VAL A 136 -6.81 2.58 -2.71
N SER A 137 -5.57 3.04 -2.74
CA SER A 137 -5.04 3.85 -3.84
C SER A 137 -4.57 2.94 -4.96
N VAL A 138 -4.89 3.28 -6.21
CA VAL A 138 -4.30 2.64 -7.39
C VAL A 138 -3.14 3.47 -7.93
N LEU A 139 -2.29 2.85 -8.75
CA LEU A 139 -1.23 3.56 -9.45
C LEU A 139 -1.80 4.70 -10.29
N ALA A 140 -1.12 5.86 -10.26
CA ALA A 140 -1.44 6.98 -11.11
C ALA A 140 -1.43 6.52 -12.60
N PRO A 141 -2.54 6.62 -13.36
CA PRO A 141 -2.67 5.88 -14.61
C PRO A 141 -1.62 6.17 -15.68
N ARG A 142 -1.03 7.38 -15.65
CA ARG A 142 0.06 7.79 -16.54
C ARG A 142 1.36 7.00 -16.34
N HIS A 143 1.55 6.47 -15.13
CA HIS A 143 2.77 5.80 -14.70
C HIS A 143 2.72 4.27 -14.91
N ASN A 144 1.60 3.75 -15.45
CA ASN A 144 1.36 2.31 -15.60
C ASN A 144 2.38 1.56 -16.47
N ALA A 145 3.13 2.27 -17.31
CA ALA A 145 4.13 1.68 -18.20
C ALA A 145 5.58 2.03 -17.80
N GLU A 146 5.81 2.58 -16.60
CA GLU A 146 7.14 3.07 -16.20
C GLU A 146 8.07 2.00 -15.64
N CYS A 147 7.55 0.84 -15.22
CA CYS A 147 8.34 -0.26 -14.68
C CYS A 147 8.66 -1.29 -15.77
N PRO A 148 9.91 -1.35 -16.28
CA PRO A 148 10.26 -2.30 -17.33
C PRO A 148 10.41 -3.74 -16.82
N GLU A 149 10.67 -3.93 -15.52
CA GLU A 149 10.78 -5.24 -14.87
C GLU A 149 9.45 -5.77 -14.32
N CYS A 150 8.41 -4.93 -14.22
CA CYS A 150 7.09 -5.35 -13.75
C CYS A 150 6.26 -5.93 -14.90
N ASN A 151 5.28 -6.77 -14.59
CA ASN A 151 4.22 -7.16 -15.50
C ASN A 151 2.99 -6.26 -15.26
N PRO A 152 2.89 -5.05 -15.85
CA PRO A 152 1.79 -4.14 -15.53
C PRO A 152 0.46 -4.66 -16.04
N ARG A 153 -0.61 -4.45 -15.26
CA ARG A 153 -2.00 -4.65 -15.72
C ARG A 153 -2.58 -3.33 -16.21
N PRO A 154 -3.54 -3.34 -17.15
CA PRO A 154 -4.36 -2.17 -17.41
C PRO A 154 -4.98 -1.64 -16.11
N ILE A 155 -4.97 -0.32 -15.89
CA ILE A 155 -5.54 0.28 -14.68
C ILE A 155 -7.02 -0.08 -14.51
N SER A 156 -7.76 -0.29 -15.61
CA SER A 156 -9.14 -0.78 -15.56
C SER A 156 -9.23 -2.12 -14.82
N ASP A 157 -8.36 -3.06 -15.13
CA ASP A 157 -8.35 -4.39 -14.51
C ASP A 157 -7.95 -4.27 -13.03
N VAL A 158 -7.02 -3.36 -12.72
CA VAL A 158 -6.62 -3.05 -11.34
C VAL A 158 -7.80 -2.50 -10.53
N ILE A 159 -8.61 -1.61 -11.10
CA ILE A 159 -9.81 -1.07 -10.46
C ILE A 159 -10.87 -2.16 -10.24
N ASP A 160 -11.13 -3.02 -11.23
CA ASP A 160 -12.06 -4.16 -11.07
C ASP A 160 -11.61 -5.12 -9.95
N MET A 161 -10.30 -5.31 -9.79
CA MET A 161 -9.72 -6.10 -8.69
C MET A 161 -9.98 -5.51 -7.31
N THR A 162 -10.17 -4.19 -7.17
CA THR A 162 -10.39 -3.55 -5.86
C THR A 162 -11.73 -3.91 -5.22
N VAL A 163 -12.70 -4.37 -6.01
CA VAL A 163 -14.06 -4.74 -5.55
C VAL A 163 -14.32 -6.25 -5.65
N SER A 164 -13.48 -6.99 -6.36
CA SER A 164 -13.61 -8.43 -6.56
C SER A 164 -12.65 -9.23 -5.67
N ASP A 165 -12.76 -10.56 -5.71
CA ASP A 165 -11.85 -11.51 -5.06
C ASP A 165 -11.60 -11.29 -3.55
N GLY A 166 -12.56 -10.68 -2.84
CA GLY A 166 -12.46 -10.39 -1.41
C GLY A 166 -11.76 -9.08 -1.07
N TRP A 167 -11.58 -8.17 -2.02
CA TRP A 167 -11.10 -6.81 -1.71
C TRP A 167 -12.20 -5.82 -1.34
N GLN A 168 -13.41 -5.93 -1.93
CA GLN A 168 -14.63 -5.26 -1.45
C GLN A 168 -14.46 -3.77 -1.06
N SER A 169 -13.65 -3.02 -1.79
CA SER A 169 -13.39 -1.61 -1.47
C SER A 169 -14.66 -0.77 -1.66
N ASP A 170 -14.95 0.12 -0.70
CA ASP A 170 -16.04 1.10 -0.82
C ASP A 170 -15.62 2.31 -1.68
N VAL A 171 -14.31 2.54 -1.77
CA VAL A 171 -13.71 3.69 -2.46
C VAL A 171 -12.39 3.29 -3.13
N VAL A 172 -12.12 3.85 -4.30
CA VAL A 172 -10.79 3.81 -4.93
C VAL A 172 -10.22 5.22 -4.97
N ARG A 173 -8.95 5.39 -4.56
CA ARG A 173 -8.23 6.65 -4.71
C ARG A 173 -7.43 6.65 -6.00
N LEU A 174 -7.65 7.66 -6.83
CA LEU A 174 -7.08 7.82 -8.17
C LEU A 174 -6.15 9.04 -8.20
N PRO A 175 -4.83 8.83 -8.05
CA PRO A 175 -3.86 9.91 -8.10
C PRO A 175 -3.74 10.50 -9.52
N VAL A 176 -3.90 11.82 -9.62
CA VAL A 176 -3.73 12.59 -10.85
C VAL A 176 -2.42 13.38 -10.76
N THR A 177 -1.36 12.79 -11.29
CA THR A 177 -0.02 13.39 -11.27
C THR A 177 0.14 14.53 -12.29
N VAL A 178 1.25 15.25 -12.20
CA VAL A 178 1.59 16.36 -13.09
C VAL A 178 1.51 15.94 -14.56
N TRP A 179 0.69 16.64 -15.33
CA TRP A 179 0.26 16.17 -16.65
C TRP A 179 1.13 16.57 -17.85
N GLY A 180 2.31 17.16 -17.59
CA GLY A 180 3.28 17.50 -18.62
C GLY A 180 2.75 18.52 -19.63
N SER A 181 2.85 18.20 -20.93
CA SER A 181 2.41 19.07 -22.02
C SER A 181 0.93 18.93 -22.40
N LEU A 182 0.18 18.04 -21.75
CA LEU A 182 -1.26 17.91 -22.01
C LEU A 182 -2.00 19.14 -21.49
N SER A 183 -3.14 19.45 -22.09
CA SER A 183 -4.13 20.31 -21.42
C SER A 183 -4.76 19.53 -20.24
N VAL A 184 -5.37 20.25 -19.30
CA VAL A 184 -6.16 19.58 -18.22
C VAL A 184 -7.26 18.72 -18.82
N GLU A 185 -7.96 19.22 -19.85
CA GLU A 185 -9.03 18.50 -20.57
C GLU A 185 -8.53 17.18 -21.16
N ASP A 186 -7.40 17.20 -21.90
CA ASP A 186 -6.84 15.98 -22.50
C ASP A 186 -6.34 15.00 -21.43
N ASN A 187 -5.74 15.51 -20.35
CA ASN A 187 -5.30 14.67 -19.24
C ASN A 187 -6.47 13.98 -18.56
N VAL A 188 -7.56 14.72 -18.29
CA VAL A 188 -8.78 14.17 -17.67
C VAL A 188 -9.42 13.14 -18.60
N ALA A 189 -9.59 13.47 -19.89
CA ALA A 189 -10.20 12.57 -20.85
C ALA A 189 -9.43 11.25 -21.03
N GLN A 190 -8.09 11.29 -20.88
CA GLN A 190 -7.24 10.11 -21.08
C GLN A 190 -7.00 9.29 -19.80
N TYR A 191 -6.84 9.95 -18.65
CA TYR A 191 -6.30 9.32 -17.44
C TYR A 191 -7.19 9.47 -16.20
N VAL A 192 -8.35 10.13 -16.29
CA VAL A 192 -9.25 10.34 -15.14
C VAL A 192 -10.66 9.86 -15.46
N ASP A 193 -11.28 10.43 -16.49
CA ASP A 193 -12.69 10.22 -16.83
C ASP A 193 -13.08 8.75 -17.05
N PRO A 194 -12.28 7.92 -17.77
CA PRO A 194 -12.61 6.51 -17.93
C PRO A 194 -12.73 5.75 -16.60
N TYR A 195 -11.87 6.10 -15.63
CA TYR A 195 -11.79 5.42 -14.34
C TYR A 195 -12.81 5.96 -13.33
N VAL A 196 -13.17 7.24 -13.45
CA VAL A 196 -14.33 7.80 -12.74
C VAL A 196 -15.61 7.11 -13.18
N GLN A 197 -15.83 6.94 -14.50
CA GLN A 197 -17.00 6.23 -15.00
C GLN A 197 -17.01 4.77 -14.57
N GLN A 198 -15.84 4.10 -14.58
CA GLN A 198 -15.73 2.73 -14.10
C GLN A 198 -16.11 2.60 -12.61
N ALA A 199 -15.64 3.51 -11.75
CA ALA A 199 -16.04 3.52 -10.34
C ALA A 199 -17.55 3.73 -10.14
N VAL A 200 -18.17 4.59 -10.97
CA VAL A 200 -19.63 4.76 -11.01
C VAL A 200 -20.33 3.46 -11.41
N ASP A 201 -19.86 2.80 -12.46
CA ASP A 201 -20.45 1.54 -12.97
C ASP A 201 -20.31 0.39 -11.96
N LEU A 202 -19.22 0.37 -11.20
CA LEU A 202 -18.99 -0.58 -10.09
C LEU A 202 -19.78 -0.25 -8.82
N GLY A 203 -20.37 0.96 -8.74
CA GLY A 203 -21.13 1.40 -7.56
C GLY A 203 -20.27 1.73 -6.35
N ILE A 204 -19.02 2.17 -6.55
CA ILE A 204 -18.10 2.59 -5.48
C ILE A 204 -17.78 4.09 -5.58
N TYR A 205 -17.24 4.68 -4.52
CA TYR A 205 -16.73 6.05 -4.58
C TYR A 205 -15.36 6.11 -5.28
N VAL A 206 -15.01 7.28 -5.81
CA VAL A 206 -13.68 7.57 -6.34
C VAL A 206 -13.16 8.89 -5.77
N ILE A 207 -11.96 8.86 -5.21
CA ILE A 207 -11.23 10.07 -4.81
C ILE A 207 -10.38 10.49 -6.01
N VAL A 208 -10.73 11.64 -6.61
CA VAL A 208 -9.87 12.30 -7.60
C VAL A 208 -8.89 13.16 -6.84
N ASP A 209 -7.63 12.74 -6.85
CA ASP A 209 -6.57 13.35 -6.06
C ASP A 209 -5.60 14.16 -6.95
N LEU A 210 -5.49 15.46 -6.70
CA LEU A 210 -4.49 16.28 -7.35
C LEU A 210 -3.11 16.00 -6.73
N HIS A 211 -2.37 15.07 -7.34
CA HIS A 211 -1.24 14.38 -6.73
C HIS A 211 0.09 15.15 -6.79
N TYR A 212 0.11 16.35 -6.20
CA TYR A 212 1.34 17.10 -5.94
C TYR A 212 1.96 16.76 -4.59
N VAL A 213 3.25 16.43 -4.59
CA VAL A 213 4.12 16.42 -3.40
C VAL A 213 5.09 17.58 -3.53
N SER A 214 4.72 18.76 -3.04
CA SER A 214 5.47 19.99 -3.34
C SER A 214 5.24 21.11 -2.34
N ASP A 215 6.20 22.02 -2.28
CA ASP A 215 5.97 23.34 -1.69
C ASP A 215 4.81 24.03 -2.40
N TYR A 216 4.06 24.88 -1.69
CA TYR A 216 2.95 25.64 -2.23
C TYR A 216 3.23 27.14 -2.18
N GLY A 217 2.47 27.91 -2.97
CA GLY A 217 2.65 29.36 -3.08
C GLY A 217 3.60 29.74 -4.23
N SER A 218 4.06 30.98 -4.23
CA SER A 218 4.77 31.57 -5.38
C SER A 218 6.12 30.92 -5.71
N THR A 219 6.76 30.25 -4.74
CA THR A 219 8.02 29.54 -4.92
C THR A 219 7.85 28.02 -5.10
N GLY A 220 6.61 27.54 -4.98
CA GLY A 220 6.23 26.15 -5.15
C GLY A 220 5.16 26.03 -6.24
N VAL A 221 4.11 25.24 -5.99
CA VAL A 221 2.93 25.18 -6.85
C VAL A 221 2.13 26.48 -6.70
N PRO A 222 2.00 27.31 -7.74
CA PRO A 222 1.18 28.51 -7.68
C PRO A 222 -0.30 28.14 -7.52
N GLN A 223 -1.06 28.97 -6.80
CA GLN A 223 -2.49 28.73 -6.58
C GLN A 223 -3.25 28.61 -7.92
N SER A 224 -2.85 29.39 -8.92
CA SER A 224 -3.45 29.35 -10.26
C SER A 224 -3.32 27.99 -10.94
N THR A 225 -2.28 27.20 -10.64
CA THR A 225 -2.12 25.84 -11.18
C THR A 225 -3.11 24.88 -10.53
N VAL A 226 -3.38 25.06 -9.24
CA VAL A 226 -4.40 24.29 -8.53
C VAL A 226 -5.80 24.67 -9.02
N SER A 227 -6.08 25.98 -9.16
CA SER A 227 -7.33 26.48 -9.75
C SER A 227 -7.52 26.00 -11.18
N GLU A 228 -6.50 26.02 -12.04
CA GLU A 228 -6.61 25.57 -13.44
C GLU A 228 -7.13 24.12 -13.55
N PHE A 229 -6.68 23.24 -12.66
CA PHE A 229 -7.18 21.87 -12.60
C PHE A 229 -8.63 21.81 -12.14
N TRP A 230 -8.93 22.44 -10.99
CA TRP A 230 -10.26 22.36 -10.38
C TRP A 230 -11.34 23.13 -11.14
N ASP A 231 -10.99 24.20 -11.85
CA ASP A 231 -11.89 24.94 -12.76
C ASP A 231 -12.45 24.05 -13.87
N TYR A 232 -11.69 23.02 -14.26
CA TYR A 232 -12.15 22.03 -15.24
C TYR A 232 -12.85 20.83 -14.58
N VAL A 233 -12.26 20.27 -13.53
CA VAL A 233 -12.72 19.01 -12.91
C VAL A 233 -13.96 19.19 -12.04
N ALA A 234 -14.05 20.26 -11.24
CA ALA A 234 -15.16 20.48 -10.32
C ALA A 234 -16.52 20.60 -11.03
N PRO A 235 -16.70 21.43 -12.09
CA PRO A 235 -18.00 21.50 -12.77
C PRO A 235 -18.31 20.23 -13.57
N LEU A 236 -17.30 19.46 -13.99
CA LEU A 236 -17.49 18.22 -14.74
C LEU A 236 -18.16 17.13 -13.89
N TYR A 237 -17.75 17.03 -12.62
CA TYR A 237 -18.24 15.98 -11.71
C TYR A 237 -19.14 16.49 -10.58
N ALA A 238 -19.56 17.76 -10.61
CA ALA A 238 -20.37 18.38 -9.56
C ALA A 238 -21.60 17.54 -9.17
N ASP A 239 -22.29 16.98 -10.16
CA ASP A 239 -23.52 16.20 -9.98
C ASP A 239 -23.29 14.69 -9.82
N VAL A 240 -22.04 14.20 -9.80
CA VAL A 240 -21.72 12.77 -9.69
C VAL A 240 -21.51 12.37 -8.23
N PRO A 241 -22.43 11.63 -7.58
CA PRO A 241 -22.36 11.37 -6.14
C PRO A 241 -21.17 10.52 -5.71
N ASN A 242 -20.62 9.72 -6.62
CA ASN A 242 -19.47 8.85 -6.40
C ASN A 242 -18.16 9.63 -6.23
N VAL A 243 -18.07 10.86 -6.73
CA VAL A 243 -16.78 11.57 -6.84
C VAL A 243 -16.51 12.40 -5.58
N ILE A 244 -15.30 12.23 -5.05
CA ILE A 244 -14.73 12.96 -3.92
C ILE A 244 -13.50 13.71 -4.43
N TYR A 245 -13.29 14.96 -4.00
CA TYR A 245 -12.15 15.76 -4.44
C TYR A 245 -11.09 15.87 -3.36
N GLU A 246 -9.90 15.31 -3.58
CA GLU A 246 -8.73 15.59 -2.75
C GLU A 246 -7.93 16.72 -3.39
N VAL A 247 -8.11 17.92 -2.82
CA VAL A 247 -7.81 19.19 -3.50
C VAL A 247 -6.32 19.34 -3.80
N PHE A 248 -5.48 18.77 -2.92
CA PHE A 248 -4.02 18.74 -3.04
C PHE A 248 -3.48 17.62 -2.14
N ASN A 249 -2.72 16.69 -2.73
CA ASN A 249 -2.16 15.53 -2.04
C ASN A 249 -1.27 15.85 -0.83
N GLU A 250 -0.08 16.42 -1.05
CA GLU A 250 0.93 16.61 -0.01
C GLU A 250 1.58 18.00 -0.09
N PRO A 251 0.96 19.03 0.51
CA PRO A 251 1.61 20.32 0.68
C PRO A 251 2.84 20.18 1.58
N VAL A 252 4.01 20.63 1.14
CA VAL A 252 5.27 20.45 1.88
C VAL A 252 5.60 21.66 2.74
N ALA A 253 6.04 22.76 2.12
CA ALA A 253 6.32 24.02 2.78
C ALA A 253 5.58 25.19 2.11
N PRO A 254 5.33 26.31 2.83
CA PRO A 254 5.63 26.56 4.25
C PRO A 254 4.90 25.66 5.26
N ALA A 255 5.54 25.30 6.37
CA ALA A 255 4.94 24.46 7.42
C ALA A 255 4.02 25.28 8.36
N SER A 256 2.93 25.83 7.83
CA SER A 256 2.03 26.76 8.55
C SER A 256 0.57 26.61 8.11
N TRP A 257 -0.31 26.17 9.02
CA TRP A 257 -1.74 26.03 8.71
C TRP A 257 -2.41 27.34 8.29
N PRO A 258 -2.23 28.49 8.97
CA PRO A 258 -2.86 29.74 8.54
C PRO A 258 -2.41 30.16 7.13
N THR A 259 -1.14 29.92 6.79
CA THR A 259 -0.59 30.21 5.46
C THR A 259 -1.18 29.27 4.41
N TRP A 260 -1.31 27.98 4.73
CA TRP A 260 -1.96 27.00 3.86
C TRP A 260 -3.44 27.34 3.62
N LYS A 261 -4.20 27.60 4.70
CA LYS A 261 -5.59 28.02 4.63
C LYS A 261 -5.77 29.24 3.74
N ALA A 262 -4.96 30.28 3.91
CA ALA A 262 -5.03 31.49 3.07
C ALA A 262 -4.73 31.20 1.58
N TYR A 263 -3.83 30.26 1.29
CA TYR A 263 -3.49 29.85 -0.07
C TYR A 263 -4.59 29.02 -0.73
N ILE A 264 -5.17 28.06 0.00
CA ILE A 264 -6.10 27.08 -0.59
C ILE A 264 -7.57 27.54 -0.55
N GLN A 265 -7.94 28.44 0.38
CA GLN A 265 -9.33 28.87 0.56
C GLN A 265 -9.98 29.40 -0.73
N PRO A 266 -9.33 30.24 -1.56
CA PRO A 266 -10.02 30.72 -2.75
C PRO A 266 -10.26 29.61 -3.79
N VAL A 267 -9.40 28.57 -3.85
CA VAL A 267 -9.68 27.37 -4.67
C VAL A 267 -10.92 26.65 -4.15
N VAL A 268 -11.06 26.52 -2.83
CA VAL A 268 -12.24 25.92 -2.20
C VAL A 268 -13.50 26.72 -2.50
N ASP A 269 -13.42 28.06 -2.46
CA ASP A 269 -14.53 28.95 -2.77
C ASP A 269 -14.95 28.80 -4.25
N ASP A 270 -13.99 28.71 -5.18
CA ASP A 270 -14.23 28.49 -6.60
C ASP A 270 -14.89 27.12 -6.86
N ILE A 271 -14.41 26.06 -6.21
CA ILE A 271 -15.04 24.73 -6.26
C ILE A 271 -16.47 24.79 -5.72
N ARG A 272 -16.70 25.42 -4.57
CA ARG A 272 -18.02 25.52 -3.95
C ARG A 272 -19.01 26.34 -4.78
N ALA A 273 -18.55 27.27 -5.61
CA ALA A 273 -19.40 28.01 -6.54
C ALA A 273 -20.03 27.14 -7.63
N VAL A 274 -19.39 26.01 -8.00
CA VAL A 274 -19.84 25.13 -9.09
C VAL A 274 -20.21 23.71 -8.65
N ALA A 275 -19.67 23.25 -7.51
CA ALA A 275 -19.88 21.95 -6.90
C ALA A 275 -20.13 22.10 -5.38
N PRO A 276 -21.26 22.72 -4.97
CA PRO A 276 -21.51 23.12 -3.59
C PRO A 276 -21.61 21.93 -2.61
N ASP A 277 -22.04 20.76 -3.09
CA ASP A 277 -22.35 19.60 -2.26
C ASP A 277 -21.34 18.45 -2.42
N THR A 278 -20.21 18.65 -3.11
CA THR A 278 -19.19 17.60 -3.27
C THR A 278 -18.30 17.51 -2.04
N LEU A 279 -18.06 16.31 -1.51
CA LEU A 279 -17.13 16.11 -0.39
C LEU A 279 -15.70 16.51 -0.82
N LEU A 280 -15.08 17.43 -0.06
CA LEU A 280 -13.67 17.79 -0.24
C LEU A 280 -12.81 17.13 0.83
N LEU A 281 -11.66 16.61 0.40
CA LEU A 281 -10.59 16.15 1.26
C LEU A 281 -9.48 17.19 1.25
N MET A 282 -9.09 17.64 2.44
CA MET A 282 -8.13 18.71 2.63
C MET A 282 -6.93 18.26 3.44
N GLY A 283 -5.80 18.13 2.77
CA GLY A 283 -4.50 17.98 3.41
C GLY A 283 -4.01 19.25 4.12
N GLY A 284 -2.83 19.13 4.70
CA GLY A 284 -2.13 20.24 5.35
C GLY A 284 -0.63 20.18 5.05
N PRO A 285 0.15 21.21 5.43
CA PRO A 285 1.60 21.21 5.23
C PRO A 285 2.31 20.01 5.84
N GLN A 286 3.58 19.83 5.49
CA GLN A 286 4.40 18.70 5.91
C GLN A 286 3.83 17.34 5.48
N TRP A 287 3.55 17.17 4.19
CA TRP A 287 3.08 15.90 3.62
C TRP A 287 1.76 15.42 4.25
N SER A 288 0.80 16.34 4.40
CA SER A 288 -0.49 16.06 5.01
C SER A 288 -0.39 15.48 6.43
N THR A 289 0.62 15.88 7.21
CA THR A 289 0.75 15.48 8.62
C THR A 289 0.34 16.59 9.59
N TYR A 290 0.01 17.79 9.11
CA TYR A 290 -0.28 18.95 9.97
C TYR A 290 -1.79 19.23 10.12
N VAL A 291 -2.57 18.21 10.52
CA VAL A 291 -4.04 18.28 10.57
C VAL A 291 -4.61 18.86 11.86
N ASN A 292 -3.91 18.75 12.99
CA ASN A 292 -4.45 19.13 14.30
C ASN A 292 -4.93 20.60 14.38
N GLN A 293 -4.29 21.51 13.65
CA GLN A 293 -4.66 22.93 13.65
C GLN A 293 -5.99 23.19 12.94
N ALA A 294 -6.40 22.31 12.02
CA ALA A 294 -7.69 22.39 11.34
C ALA A 294 -8.87 22.23 12.30
N ALA A 295 -8.72 21.49 13.40
CA ALA A 295 -9.78 21.36 14.40
C ALA A 295 -10.12 22.70 15.09
N ALA A 296 -9.13 23.60 15.22
CA ALA A 296 -9.31 24.91 15.83
C ALA A 296 -9.68 26.00 14.80
N ASP A 297 -9.17 25.90 13.57
CA ASP A 297 -9.38 26.88 12.51
C ASP A 297 -9.64 26.20 11.15
N PRO A 298 -10.78 25.52 10.97
CA PRO A 298 -11.07 24.74 9.77
C PRO A 298 -11.14 25.63 8.52
N ILE A 299 -10.84 25.06 7.35
CA ILE A 299 -11.18 25.67 6.05
C ILE A 299 -12.67 26.04 6.05
N ALA A 300 -12.99 27.24 5.59
CA ALA A 300 -14.37 27.70 5.53
C ALA A 300 -15.11 26.99 4.39
N GLY A 301 -16.28 26.43 4.69
CA GLY A 301 -17.10 25.67 3.75
C GLY A 301 -17.89 24.58 4.47
N ASN A 302 -18.81 23.95 3.74
CA ASN A 302 -19.50 22.71 4.13
C ASN A 302 -18.78 21.50 3.57
N ASP A 303 -19.09 20.30 4.09
CA ASP A 303 -18.71 19.01 3.51
C ASP A 303 -17.20 18.87 3.21
N ILE A 304 -16.39 19.18 4.22
CA ILE A 304 -14.93 19.04 4.20
C ILE A 304 -14.51 18.02 5.24
N ALA A 305 -13.74 17.01 4.82
CA ALA A 305 -12.97 16.13 5.68
C ALA A 305 -11.47 16.42 5.53
N TYR A 306 -10.69 16.13 6.55
CA TYR A 306 -9.27 16.44 6.58
C TYR A 306 -8.41 15.20 6.41
N VAL A 307 -7.35 15.35 5.62
CA VAL A 307 -6.44 14.26 5.26
C VAL A 307 -5.31 14.15 6.28
N TYR A 308 -4.95 12.91 6.61
CA TYR A 308 -3.68 12.59 7.26
C TYR A 308 -2.94 11.48 6.50
N HIS A 309 -1.65 11.64 6.23
CA HIS A 309 -0.81 10.57 5.66
C HIS A 309 0.06 9.94 6.74
N LEU A 310 -0.01 8.63 6.90
CA LEU A 310 0.65 7.91 7.99
C LEU A 310 1.57 6.80 7.46
N TYR A 311 2.86 6.90 7.78
CA TYR A 311 3.85 5.89 7.41
C TYR A 311 4.75 5.48 8.59
N PRO A 312 5.40 4.30 8.57
CA PRO A 312 6.27 3.79 9.63
C PRO A 312 7.36 4.75 10.13
N ASN A 313 7.95 5.56 9.26
CA ASN A 313 8.97 6.55 9.65
C ASN A 313 8.44 7.64 10.59
N GLN A 314 7.11 7.73 10.73
CA GLN A 314 6.42 8.60 11.65
C GLN A 314 6.21 7.96 13.04
N GLY A 315 6.79 6.79 13.29
CA GLY A 315 6.74 6.07 14.56
C GLY A 315 5.61 5.04 14.66
N ASP A 316 5.53 4.39 15.81
CA ASP A 316 4.60 3.28 16.07
C ASP A 316 3.14 3.70 15.85
N ALA A 317 2.32 2.81 15.28
CA ALA A 317 0.89 3.03 15.08
C ALA A 317 0.07 2.77 16.36
N THR A 318 0.48 3.36 17.49
CA THR A 318 -0.20 3.23 18.79
C THR A 318 -1.02 4.48 19.12
N ALA A 319 -2.01 4.34 19.99
CA ALA A 319 -2.83 5.49 20.41
C ALA A 319 -1.98 6.64 21.00
N ALA A 320 -0.93 6.33 21.77
CA ALA A 320 -0.05 7.33 22.34
C ALA A 320 0.64 8.21 21.28
N ASN A 321 1.02 7.63 20.13
CA ASN A 321 1.64 8.35 19.03
C ASN A 321 0.60 9.00 18.10
N LEU A 322 -0.47 8.28 17.77
CA LEU A 322 -1.43 8.71 16.75
C LEU A 322 -2.43 9.76 17.28
N ASP A 323 -2.81 9.71 18.55
CA ASP A 323 -3.75 10.69 19.12
C ASP A 323 -3.16 12.10 19.11
N VAL A 324 -1.87 12.27 19.43
CA VAL A 324 -1.19 13.56 19.36
C VAL A 324 -0.96 14.06 17.93
N LYS A 325 -1.00 13.18 16.94
CA LYS A 325 -0.75 13.50 15.52
C LYS A 325 -2.01 13.92 14.77
N PHE A 326 -3.09 13.16 14.93
CA PHE A 326 -4.37 13.46 14.30
C PHE A 326 -5.57 12.98 15.11
N GLY A 327 -5.44 11.95 15.96
CA GLY A 327 -6.58 11.36 16.65
C GLY A 327 -7.36 12.32 17.53
N ASN A 328 -6.67 13.27 18.17
CA ASN A 328 -7.31 14.33 18.94
C ASN A 328 -8.15 15.27 18.05
N ALA A 329 -7.67 15.57 16.85
CA ALA A 329 -8.43 16.32 15.85
C ALA A 329 -9.63 15.50 15.33
N ALA A 330 -9.43 14.20 15.08
CA ALA A 330 -10.46 13.29 14.60
C ALA A 330 -11.67 13.13 15.57
N GLN A 331 -11.53 13.50 16.84
CA GLN A 331 -12.66 13.59 17.77
C GLN A 331 -13.58 14.79 17.50
N GLN A 332 -13.12 15.79 16.74
CA GLN A 332 -13.80 17.08 16.54
C GLN A 332 -14.16 17.33 15.07
N ILE A 333 -13.30 16.92 14.16
CA ILE A 333 -13.45 17.10 12.70
C ILE A 333 -13.37 15.75 11.98
N PRO A 334 -14.01 15.59 10.81
CA PRO A 334 -13.88 14.37 10.03
C PRO A 334 -12.45 14.23 9.53
N VAL A 335 -11.84 13.08 9.77
CA VAL A 335 -10.47 12.76 9.32
C VAL A 335 -10.51 11.49 8.47
N ILE A 336 -9.73 11.49 7.39
CA ILE A 336 -9.50 10.34 6.53
C ILE A 336 -8.00 10.15 6.32
N LEU A 337 -7.54 8.90 6.40
CA LEU A 337 -6.18 8.55 5.99
C LEU A 337 -6.18 8.20 4.51
N THR A 338 -5.90 9.14 3.62
CA THR A 338 -5.87 8.85 2.17
C THR A 338 -4.61 8.09 1.76
N GLU A 339 -3.59 8.07 2.62
CA GLU A 339 -2.40 7.23 2.45
C GLU A 339 -1.91 6.66 3.78
N PHE A 340 -1.71 5.34 3.76
CA PHE A 340 -0.85 4.63 4.71
C PHE A 340 -0.39 3.31 4.09
N GLY A 341 0.76 2.81 4.51
CA GLY A 341 1.24 1.52 4.05
C GLY A 341 2.56 1.14 4.71
N TRP A 342 2.87 -0.16 4.67
CA TRP A 342 4.13 -0.69 5.17
C TRP A 342 4.56 -1.89 4.35
N ASN A 343 5.86 -2.15 4.32
CA ASN A 343 6.42 -3.44 3.98
C ASN A 343 7.71 -3.62 4.78
N PRO A 344 8.14 -4.87 5.05
CA PRO A 344 9.39 -5.11 5.74
C PRO A 344 10.57 -4.55 4.92
N PRO A 345 11.74 -4.33 5.55
CA PRO A 345 12.95 -3.99 4.82
C PRO A 345 13.21 -4.96 3.66
N GLY A 346 13.31 -4.44 2.44
CA GLY A 346 13.46 -5.26 1.24
C GLY A 346 13.07 -4.52 -0.03
N GLU A 347 12.99 -5.29 -1.12
CA GLU A 347 12.69 -4.80 -2.46
C GLU A 347 11.39 -3.99 -2.52
N PHE A 348 10.34 -4.43 -1.81
CA PHE A 348 9.00 -3.88 -1.91
C PHE A 348 8.71 -2.71 -0.96
N SER A 349 9.72 -2.19 -0.26
CA SER A 349 9.59 -1.04 0.65
C SER A 349 10.56 0.08 0.28
N ASP A 350 10.15 1.33 0.50
CA ASP A 350 11.09 2.44 0.60
C ASP A 350 11.87 2.32 1.91
N PRO A 351 13.22 2.46 1.90
CA PRO A 351 14.05 2.23 3.08
C PRO A 351 13.97 3.32 4.15
N VAL A 352 13.35 4.45 3.86
CA VAL A 352 13.28 5.60 4.76
C VAL A 352 11.87 5.83 5.26
N VAL A 353 10.85 5.59 4.42
CA VAL A 353 9.47 5.99 4.71
C VAL A 353 8.63 4.81 5.18
N THR A 354 8.69 3.67 4.48
CA THR A 354 7.65 2.64 4.57
C THR A 354 8.09 1.33 5.20
N GLN A 355 9.31 1.27 5.74
CA GLN A 355 9.81 0.08 6.44
C GLN A 355 9.05 -0.14 7.74
N GLY A 356 8.19 -1.15 7.74
CA GLY A 356 7.40 -1.58 8.88
C GLY A 356 6.94 -3.03 8.68
N THR A 357 6.39 -3.65 9.71
CA THR A 357 5.92 -5.04 9.64
C THR A 357 4.44 -5.11 9.98
N THR A 358 3.74 -6.13 9.48
CA THR A 358 2.35 -6.41 9.85
C THR A 358 2.23 -6.56 11.36
N SER A 359 3.11 -7.37 11.97
CA SER A 359 3.19 -7.62 13.42
C SER A 359 3.37 -6.33 14.25
N GLY A 360 4.30 -5.47 13.84
CA GLY A 360 4.76 -4.31 14.61
C GLY A 360 4.05 -3.00 14.29
N TRP A 361 3.45 -2.87 13.10
CA TRP A 361 2.87 -1.61 12.63
C TRP A 361 1.47 -1.76 12.04
N GLY A 362 1.25 -2.73 11.15
CA GLY A 362 -0.05 -2.96 10.51
C GLY A 362 -1.17 -3.26 11.52
N ILE A 363 -0.93 -4.17 12.46
CA ILE A 363 -1.93 -4.58 13.46
C ILE A 363 -2.24 -3.48 14.46
N PRO A 364 -1.23 -2.81 15.07
CA PRO A 364 -1.52 -1.64 15.89
C PRO A 364 -2.35 -0.59 15.15
N LEU A 365 -2.06 -0.32 13.87
CA LEU A 365 -2.85 0.61 13.06
C LEU A 365 -4.30 0.13 12.90
N ARG A 366 -4.50 -1.14 12.54
CA ARG A 366 -5.84 -1.73 12.44
C ARG A 366 -6.61 -1.63 13.75
N GLN A 367 -6.00 -2.01 14.86
CA GLN A 367 -6.63 -1.88 16.18
C GLN A 367 -7.01 -0.43 16.50
N TYR A 368 -6.15 0.52 16.14
CA TYR A 368 -6.38 1.94 16.36
C TYR A 368 -7.58 2.46 15.54
N LEU A 369 -7.67 2.11 14.25
CA LEU A 369 -8.74 2.54 13.34
C LEU A 369 -10.05 1.77 13.56
N ASP A 370 -10.02 0.47 13.86
CA ASP A 370 -11.23 -0.33 14.19
C ASP A 370 -11.91 0.22 15.47
N ALA A 371 -11.12 0.73 16.43
CA ALA A 371 -11.65 1.41 17.61
C ALA A 371 -12.23 2.82 17.30
N ARG A 372 -12.02 3.34 16.10
CA ARG A 372 -12.40 4.69 15.65
C ARG A 372 -13.08 4.64 14.28
N PRO A 373 -14.27 4.01 14.16
CA PRO A 373 -14.93 3.78 12.86
C PRO A 373 -15.43 5.06 12.16
N HIS A 374 -15.24 6.24 12.76
CA HIS A 374 -15.49 7.53 12.11
C HIS A 374 -14.33 7.98 11.22
N ILE A 375 -13.15 7.35 11.34
CA ILE A 375 -11.96 7.63 10.54
C ILE A 375 -11.99 6.72 9.33
N SER A 376 -12.13 7.33 8.16
CA SER A 376 -12.06 6.62 6.86
C SER A 376 -10.61 6.42 6.43
N TRP A 377 -10.35 5.54 5.47
CA TRP A 377 -8.99 5.29 5.02
C TRP A 377 -8.88 4.65 3.62
N THR A 378 -7.75 4.90 2.95
CA THR A 378 -7.30 4.19 1.75
C THR A 378 -5.85 3.76 1.90
N ALA A 379 -5.58 2.46 1.74
CA ALA A 379 -4.23 1.92 1.82
C ALA A 379 -3.42 2.21 0.55
N TRP A 380 -2.12 2.45 0.70
CA TRP A 380 -1.15 2.74 -0.35
C TRP A 380 -0.12 1.59 -0.47
N ILE A 381 0.05 0.90 -1.59
CA ILE A 381 -0.69 1.07 -2.86
C ILE A 381 -1.03 -0.28 -3.51
N PHE A 382 -2.20 -0.31 -4.14
CA PHE A 382 -2.74 -1.47 -4.85
C PHE A 382 -2.11 -1.63 -6.22
N ASP A 383 -0.82 -1.97 -6.24
CA ASP A 383 0.01 -2.02 -7.43
C ASP A 383 1.25 -2.92 -7.22
N ASN A 384 1.98 -3.22 -8.32
CA ASN A 384 3.22 -4.00 -8.33
C ASN A 384 4.49 -3.20 -8.65
N TYR A 385 4.43 -1.86 -8.67
CA TYR A 385 5.53 -0.97 -8.97
C TYR A 385 5.77 0.08 -7.87
N TRP A 386 4.78 0.89 -7.54
CA TRP A 386 4.93 1.92 -6.51
C TRP A 386 4.97 1.30 -5.12
N LYS A 387 5.81 1.88 -4.24
CA LYS A 387 6.07 1.34 -2.92
C LYS A 387 5.25 2.05 -1.84
N PRO A 388 4.90 1.35 -0.76
CA PRO A 388 5.05 -0.09 -0.54
C PRO A 388 4.07 -0.91 -1.38
N GLN A 389 4.57 -1.89 -2.12
CA GLN A 389 3.75 -2.70 -3.04
C GLN A 389 2.84 -3.67 -2.28
N MET A 390 1.63 -3.91 -2.78
CA MET A 390 0.79 -5.03 -2.30
C MET A 390 1.06 -6.34 -3.07
N PHE A 391 1.65 -6.24 -4.24
CA PHE A 391 1.93 -7.37 -5.13
C PHE A 391 3.40 -7.40 -5.55
N ASP A 392 3.94 -8.59 -5.79
CA ASP A 392 5.20 -8.73 -6.51
C ASP A 392 5.02 -8.39 -8.01
N HIS A 393 6.12 -8.40 -8.76
CA HIS A 393 6.13 -8.04 -10.17
C HIS A 393 5.23 -8.91 -11.07
N ASP A 394 4.85 -10.11 -10.61
CA ASP A 394 3.99 -11.07 -11.32
C ASP A 394 2.53 -11.07 -10.82
N TRP A 395 2.15 -10.10 -9.99
CA TRP A 395 0.82 -9.98 -9.34
C TRP A 395 0.50 -11.07 -8.31
N ASN A 396 1.51 -11.73 -7.74
CA ASN A 396 1.28 -12.53 -6.55
C ASN A 396 1.09 -11.60 -5.35
N LEU A 397 0.03 -11.85 -4.58
CA LEU A 397 -0.29 -11.07 -3.38
C LEU A 397 0.78 -11.28 -2.32
N LEU A 398 1.41 -10.19 -1.87
CA LEU A 398 2.39 -10.23 -0.80
C LEU A 398 1.67 -10.44 0.55
N GLY A 399 2.08 -11.48 1.28
CA GLY A 399 1.55 -11.83 2.60
C GLY A 399 2.59 -11.81 3.71
N GLY A 400 2.22 -12.39 4.86
CA GLY A 400 3.06 -12.40 6.06
C GLY A 400 3.24 -10.99 6.60
N GLU A 401 4.49 -10.51 6.62
CA GLU A 401 4.84 -9.19 7.16
C GLU A 401 4.62 -8.03 6.18
N HIS A 402 4.29 -8.34 4.92
CA HIS A 402 3.87 -7.37 3.91
C HIS A 402 2.40 -7.00 4.10
N GLN A 403 2.03 -5.80 3.67
CA GLN A 403 0.68 -5.28 3.89
C GLN A 403 -0.43 -5.98 3.08
N GLY A 404 -0.13 -6.51 1.89
CA GLY A 404 -1.14 -6.89 0.89
C GLY A 404 -2.24 -7.81 1.42
N ALA A 405 -1.85 -9.00 1.93
CA ALA A 405 -2.80 -9.96 2.49
C ALA A 405 -3.56 -9.42 3.71
N MET A 406 -2.91 -8.58 4.54
CA MET A 406 -3.57 -7.97 5.69
C MET A 406 -4.65 -6.97 5.26
N ILE A 407 -4.35 -6.07 4.32
CA ILE A 407 -5.32 -5.08 3.83
C ILE A 407 -6.51 -5.79 3.17
N LYS A 408 -6.24 -6.81 2.35
CA LYS A 408 -7.30 -7.63 1.73
C LYS A 408 -8.22 -8.24 2.79
N ALA A 409 -7.65 -8.89 3.80
CA ALA A 409 -8.42 -9.48 4.90
C ALA A 409 -9.21 -8.43 5.70
N TRP A 410 -8.62 -7.24 5.91
CA TRP A 410 -9.26 -6.16 6.65
C TRP A 410 -10.47 -5.58 5.91
N LEU A 411 -10.37 -5.35 4.59
CA LEU A 411 -11.50 -4.88 3.79
C LEU A 411 -12.65 -5.89 3.75
N ALA A 412 -12.35 -7.19 3.75
CA ALA A 412 -13.34 -8.27 3.83
C ALA A 412 -13.87 -8.55 5.25
N ASP A 413 -13.61 -7.67 6.21
CA ASP A 413 -13.99 -7.80 7.63
C ASP A 413 -13.54 -9.13 8.28
N GLN A 414 -12.48 -9.74 7.74
CA GLN A 414 -11.92 -10.97 8.30
C GLN A 414 -11.20 -10.66 9.61
N PRO A 415 -11.27 -11.56 10.60
CA PRO A 415 -10.51 -11.39 11.83
C PRO A 415 -9.03 -11.24 11.52
N TYR A 416 -8.34 -10.47 12.36
CA TYR A 416 -6.90 -10.41 12.29
C TYR A 416 -6.28 -11.81 12.47
N ALA A 417 -5.41 -12.19 11.53
CA ALA A 417 -4.61 -13.40 11.61
C ALA A 417 -3.14 -13.03 11.77
N SER A 418 -2.49 -13.66 12.73
CA SER A 418 -1.04 -13.50 12.94
C SER A 418 -0.25 -13.86 11.69
N PRO A 419 0.73 -13.03 11.26
CA PRO A 419 1.72 -13.43 10.27
C PRO A 419 2.43 -14.74 10.60
N CYS A 420 2.44 -15.11 11.89
CA CYS A 420 2.98 -16.36 12.41
C CYS A 420 1.93 -17.44 12.70
N ALA A 421 0.65 -17.21 12.38
CA ALA A 421 -0.40 -18.21 12.62
C ALA A 421 -0.16 -19.54 11.87
N SER A 422 0.69 -19.52 10.84
CA SER A 422 1.04 -20.70 10.04
C SER A 422 2.52 -20.72 9.69
N HIS A 423 3.27 -21.61 10.33
CA HIS A 423 4.65 -22.01 9.97
C HIS A 423 4.98 -23.38 10.59
N ALA A 424 6.09 -24.01 10.18
CA ALA A 424 6.42 -25.39 10.56
C ALA A 424 6.71 -25.59 12.06
N ALA A 425 7.12 -24.53 12.75
CA ALA A 425 7.37 -24.56 14.19
C ALA A 425 6.14 -24.33 15.08
N VAL A 426 4.95 -24.00 14.55
CA VAL A 426 3.78 -23.74 15.41
C VAL A 426 3.43 -25.00 16.21
N GLY A 427 3.41 -24.89 17.53
CA GLY A 427 3.11 -25.99 18.46
C GLY A 427 4.26 -27.00 18.65
N ALA A 428 5.41 -26.77 18.02
CA ALA A 428 6.58 -27.64 18.11
C ALA A 428 7.13 -27.74 19.54
N THR A 429 7.92 -28.78 19.81
CA THR A 429 8.57 -28.91 21.12
C THR A 429 9.72 -27.92 21.25
N ALA A 430 9.59 -26.95 22.15
CA ALA A 430 10.60 -25.96 22.45
C ALA A 430 11.22 -26.15 23.85
N VAL A 431 12.55 -26.12 23.94
CA VAL A 431 13.33 -26.23 25.19
C VAL A 431 14.28 -25.05 25.29
N ALA A 432 14.22 -24.33 26.40
CA ALA A 432 15.14 -23.23 26.70
C ALA A 432 16.09 -23.58 27.85
N SER A 433 17.29 -23.01 27.84
CA SER A 433 18.26 -23.13 28.95
C SER A 433 17.70 -22.60 30.28
N SER A 434 16.86 -21.57 30.21
CA SER A 434 16.25 -20.92 31.37
C SER A 434 14.91 -20.27 31.01
N SER A 435 14.15 -19.89 32.05
CA SER A 435 12.92 -19.12 31.89
C SER A 435 12.74 -18.10 33.00
N GLY A 436 12.25 -16.91 32.66
CA GLY A 436 11.92 -15.83 33.60
C GLY A 436 10.71 -16.12 34.50
N GLY A 437 9.92 -17.15 34.20
CA GLY A 437 8.76 -17.54 34.99
C GLY A 437 7.82 -18.50 34.28
N ALA A 438 6.81 -19.02 35.00
CA ALA A 438 5.89 -20.03 34.47
C ALA A 438 5.06 -19.55 33.27
N SER A 439 4.83 -18.23 33.14
CA SER A 439 4.07 -17.63 32.04
C SER A 439 4.92 -17.27 30.81
N SER A 440 6.23 -17.50 30.86
CA SER A 440 7.20 -17.09 29.82
C SER A 440 8.12 -18.25 29.41
N GLY A 441 7.59 -19.47 29.38
CA GLY A 441 8.31 -20.67 28.98
C GLY A 441 8.62 -20.71 27.48
N ALA A 442 9.50 -21.64 27.07
CA ALA A 442 9.96 -21.79 25.69
C ALA A 442 8.82 -21.99 24.65
N ALA A 443 7.72 -22.64 25.06
CA ALA A 443 6.54 -22.84 24.20
C ALA A 443 5.90 -21.54 23.70
N LYS A 444 6.21 -20.41 24.36
CA LYS A 444 5.78 -19.07 23.94
C LYS A 444 6.58 -18.48 22.79
N ALA A 445 7.59 -19.17 22.27
CA ALA A 445 8.32 -18.78 21.08
C ALA A 445 7.90 -19.60 19.84
N VAL A 446 6.84 -20.41 19.97
CA VAL A 446 6.32 -21.34 18.97
C VAL A 446 4.77 -21.41 19.02
N ASP A 447 4.10 -20.38 19.53
CA ASP A 447 2.64 -20.40 19.72
C ASP A 447 1.85 -19.75 18.58
N GLY A 448 2.54 -19.29 17.54
CA GLY A 448 1.99 -18.71 16.33
C GLY A 448 1.59 -17.24 16.49
N ASP A 449 1.96 -16.59 17.59
CA ASP A 449 1.61 -15.20 17.90
C ASP A 449 2.83 -14.29 17.93
N CYS A 450 3.04 -13.53 16.84
CA CYS A 450 4.10 -12.54 16.77
C CYS A 450 3.67 -11.13 17.24
N THR A 451 2.53 -10.96 17.91
CA THR A 451 1.97 -9.64 18.29
C THR A 451 2.48 -9.06 19.61
N ASN A 452 3.63 -9.50 20.09
CA ASN A 452 4.22 -9.00 21.35
C ASN A 452 3.33 -9.25 22.59
N VAL A 453 2.37 -10.19 22.53
CA VAL A 453 1.49 -10.55 23.67
C VAL A 453 2.08 -11.74 24.45
N GLY A 454 2.40 -12.85 23.78
CA GLY A 454 3.13 -14.00 24.33
C GLY A 454 4.63 -13.92 24.04
N ARG A 455 5.49 -14.36 24.98
CA ARG A 455 6.95 -14.44 24.74
C ARG A 455 7.66 -15.44 25.65
N TRP A 456 8.68 -16.10 25.13
CA TRP A 456 9.73 -16.69 25.97
C TRP A 456 10.58 -15.57 26.56
N LEU A 457 10.82 -15.65 27.86
CA LEU A 457 11.80 -14.82 28.57
C LEU A 457 12.86 -15.73 29.17
N SER A 458 14.15 -15.45 28.98
CA SER A 458 15.20 -16.12 29.76
C SER A 458 15.16 -15.67 31.24
N ALA A 459 15.82 -16.43 32.12
CA ALA A 459 15.96 -16.04 33.51
C ALA A 459 16.87 -14.80 33.65
N ALA A 460 16.54 -13.90 34.58
CA ALA A 460 17.43 -12.78 34.91
C ALA A 460 18.80 -13.30 35.37
N GLY A 461 19.87 -12.83 34.73
CA GLY A 461 21.25 -13.26 35.00
C GLY A 461 21.74 -14.44 34.16
N ASP A 462 20.89 -15.05 33.32
CA ASP A 462 21.36 -15.95 32.26
C ASP A 462 21.87 -15.12 31.08
N THR A 463 23.20 -14.96 31.01
CA THR A 463 23.86 -14.13 30.00
C THR A 463 24.06 -14.84 28.66
N THR A 464 23.87 -16.15 28.60
CA THR A 464 24.01 -16.94 27.37
C THR A 464 22.86 -17.94 27.21
N PRO A 465 21.61 -17.47 27.15
CA PRO A 465 20.47 -18.36 27.08
C PRO A 465 20.40 -19.05 25.72
N THR A 466 19.83 -20.25 25.69
CA THR A 466 19.59 -20.97 24.43
C THR A 466 18.13 -21.36 24.30
N LEU A 467 17.64 -21.45 23.06
CA LEU A 467 16.32 -21.96 22.72
C LEU A 467 16.46 -22.97 21.60
N THR A 468 16.06 -24.22 21.82
CA THR A 468 16.05 -25.28 20.79
C THR A 468 14.61 -25.70 20.52
N ILE A 469 14.24 -25.73 19.24
CA ILE A 469 12.93 -26.09 18.73
C ILE A 469 13.08 -27.36 17.90
N THR A 470 12.31 -28.39 18.22
CA THR A 470 12.24 -29.65 17.46
C THR A 470 10.97 -29.67 16.64
N LEU A 471 11.09 -29.69 15.32
CA LEU A 471 9.96 -29.72 14.41
C LEU A 471 9.26 -31.09 14.45
N ASP A 472 7.95 -31.09 14.21
CA ASP A 472 7.15 -32.33 14.19
C ASP A 472 7.58 -33.29 13.07
N ALA A 473 8.13 -32.74 11.98
CA ALA A 473 8.75 -33.50 10.91
C ALA A 473 9.89 -32.69 10.26
N PRO A 474 10.91 -33.37 9.71
CA PRO A 474 11.93 -32.71 8.91
C PRO A 474 11.30 -31.91 7.76
N THR A 475 11.61 -30.62 7.68
CA THR A 475 10.99 -29.67 6.75
C THR A 475 12.06 -29.03 5.88
N VAL A 476 11.82 -28.90 4.58
CA VAL A 476 12.70 -28.10 3.71
C VAL A 476 12.45 -26.64 4.01
N VAL A 477 13.43 -25.97 4.64
CA VAL A 477 13.28 -24.59 5.12
C VAL A 477 13.93 -23.62 4.14
N ASP A 478 13.18 -22.58 3.79
CA ASP A 478 13.67 -21.45 2.99
C ASP A 478 14.07 -20.26 3.88
N GLN A 479 13.33 -20.01 4.96
CA GLN A 479 13.59 -18.89 5.86
C GLN A 479 13.24 -19.20 7.31
N ILE A 480 14.00 -18.62 8.24
CA ILE A 480 13.73 -18.67 9.68
C ILE A 480 13.64 -17.23 10.19
N ASP A 481 12.46 -16.82 10.61
CA ASP A 481 12.22 -15.51 11.19
C ASP A 481 12.31 -15.58 12.72
N VAL A 482 13.04 -14.65 13.33
CA VAL A 482 13.12 -14.50 14.78
C VAL A 482 12.45 -13.18 15.17
N TYR A 483 11.28 -13.30 15.80
CA TYR A 483 10.53 -12.19 16.37
C TYR A 483 10.96 -12.03 17.83
N SER A 484 11.57 -10.90 18.15
CA SER A 484 12.14 -10.66 19.47
C SER A 484 11.84 -9.27 20.01
N GLY A 485 11.90 -9.16 21.34
CA GLY A 485 11.90 -7.87 22.02
C GLY A 485 10.63 -7.48 22.77
N PHE A 486 10.30 -6.19 22.66
CA PHE A 486 9.02 -5.55 23.02
C PHE A 486 8.85 -4.32 22.14
N VAL A 487 7.71 -4.22 21.45
CA VAL A 487 7.31 -3.04 20.68
C VAL A 487 6.42 -2.18 21.58
N GLY A 488 6.98 -1.07 22.07
CA GLY A 488 6.24 -0.04 22.80
C GLY A 488 7.14 0.94 23.55
N GLY A 489 6.68 2.19 23.71
CA GLY A 489 7.33 3.18 24.56
C GLY A 489 8.58 3.86 23.97
N GLY A 490 8.78 3.83 22.63
CA GLY A 490 9.86 4.57 21.97
C GLY A 490 11.27 4.03 22.22
N SER A 491 11.40 2.81 22.76
CA SER A 491 12.67 2.09 22.93
C SER A 491 12.54 0.70 22.34
N VAL A 492 13.47 0.32 21.45
CA VAL A 492 13.51 -0.99 20.82
C VAL A 492 14.40 -1.89 21.67
N ASN A 493 13.78 -2.70 22.53
CA ASN A 493 14.45 -3.81 23.19
C ASN A 493 14.28 -5.02 22.29
N VAL A 494 15.37 -5.64 21.86
CA VAL A 494 15.39 -6.78 20.94
C VAL A 494 16.51 -7.73 21.34
N LEU A 495 16.50 -8.94 20.77
CA LEU A 495 17.63 -9.83 20.88
C LEU A 495 18.84 -9.22 20.16
N ARG A 496 19.98 -9.06 20.86
CA ARG A 496 21.12 -8.25 20.37
C ARG A 496 22.15 -9.07 19.60
N ASP A 497 22.83 -10.00 20.28
CA ASP A 497 23.85 -10.85 19.67
C ASP A 497 23.45 -12.31 19.82
N PHE A 498 23.28 -12.99 18.69
CA PHE A 498 22.88 -14.38 18.66
C PHE A 498 23.17 -15.04 17.31
N THR A 499 23.21 -16.37 17.33
CA THR A 499 23.32 -17.20 16.14
C THR A 499 22.07 -18.05 15.99
N VAL A 500 21.54 -18.11 14.77
CA VAL A 500 20.52 -19.07 14.36
C VAL A 500 21.24 -20.27 13.76
N GLU A 501 21.01 -21.44 14.34
CA GLU A 501 21.51 -22.71 13.86
C GLU A 501 20.36 -23.64 13.47
N VAL A 502 20.63 -24.51 12.52
CA VAL A 502 19.71 -25.55 12.04
C VAL A 502 20.39 -26.90 12.14
N HIS A 503 19.63 -27.93 12.51
CA HIS A 503 20.09 -29.30 12.46
C HIS A 503 19.54 -29.97 11.19
N THR A 504 20.43 -30.62 10.44
CA THR A 504 20.10 -31.41 9.26
C THR A 504 20.68 -32.82 9.39
N SER A 505 20.54 -33.66 8.37
CA SER A 505 21.22 -34.96 8.33
C SER A 505 22.76 -34.87 8.41
N ALA A 506 23.33 -33.70 8.14
CA ALA A 506 24.77 -33.44 8.25
C ALA A 506 25.19 -32.96 9.65
N GLY A 507 24.25 -32.80 10.59
CA GLY A 507 24.46 -32.23 11.92
C GLY A 507 24.05 -30.76 12.02
N TRP A 508 24.51 -30.10 13.08
CA TRP A 508 24.28 -28.67 13.30
C TRP A 508 25.06 -27.81 12.31
N GLN A 509 24.38 -26.81 11.75
CA GLN A 509 24.91 -25.85 10.81
C GLN A 509 24.44 -24.45 11.21
N GLN A 510 25.33 -23.47 11.09
CA GLN A 510 24.97 -22.07 11.28
C GLN A 510 24.21 -21.55 10.06
N ALA A 511 23.02 -20.99 10.29
CA ALA A 511 22.21 -20.35 9.27
C ALA A 511 22.53 -18.85 9.15
N ALA A 512 22.59 -18.13 10.28
CA ALA A 512 22.97 -16.72 10.33
C ALA A 512 23.48 -16.32 11.72
N THR A 513 24.24 -15.23 11.79
CA THR A 513 24.63 -14.56 13.04
C THR A 513 24.21 -13.10 12.96
N PHE A 514 23.64 -12.60 14.05
CA PHE A 514 23.25 -11.20 14.22
C PHE A 514 24.08 -10.60 15.35
N GLN A 515 24.60 -9.40 15.11
CA GLN A 515 25.42 -8.63 16.04
C GLN A 515 24.86 -7.23 16.14
N ASP A 516 24.82 -6.67 17.35
CA ASP A 516 24.29 -5.35 17.64
C ASP A 516 22.88 -5.12 17.08
N ASN A 517 22.06 -6.19 17.00
CA ASN A 517 20.76 -6.11 16.34
C ASN A 517 19.86 -5.04 16.98
N THR A 518 19.15 -4.31 16.13
CA THR A 518 18.19 -3.25 16.49
C THR A 518 16.79 -3.52 15.95
N LEU A 519 16.58 -4.64 15.27
CA LEU A 519 15.32 -5.00 14.63
C LEU A 519 14.54 -6.02 15.46
N GLY A 520 13.24 -5.78 15.64
CA GLY A 520 12.34 -6.73 16.31
C GLY A 520 12.05 -7.99 15.50
N LEU A 521 12.33 -7.95 14.19
CA LEU A 521 12.29 -9.08 13.28
C LEU A 521 13.61 -9.14 12.52
N VAL A 522 14.26 -10.30 12.56
CA VAL A 522 15.36 -10.64 11.64
C VAL A 522 15.10 -11.98 10.99
N SER A 523 15.66 -12.19 9.80
CA SER A 523 15.46 -13.40 9.01
C SER A 523 16.80 -14.06 8.69
N ALA A 524 16.92 -15.35 8.99
CA ALA A 524 18.04 -16.19 8.59
C ALA A 524 17.63 -17.03 7.36
N PRO A 525 18.51 -17.18 6.36
CA PRO A 525 18.24 -18.06 5.23
C PRO A 525 18.20 -19.52 5.71
N GLY A 526 17.24 -20.29 5.23
CA GLY A 526 17.20 -21.72 5.39
C GLY A 526 18.26 -22.40 4.51
N PRO A 527 18.74 -23.60 4.87
CA PRO A 527 19.75 -24.31 4.08
C PRO A 527 19.20 -24.91 2.78
N ALA A 528 17.93 -24.65 2.41
CA ALA A 528 17.19 -25.34 1.35
C ALA A 528 17.29 -26.88 1.46
N ALA A 529 17.37 -27.38 2.71
CA ALA A 529 17.50 -28.78 3.06
C ALA A 529 16.53 -29.13 4.19
N ALA A 530 16.29 -30.44 4.41
CA ALA A 530 15.43 -30.91 5.48
C ALA A 530 16.06 -30.60 6.85
N VAL A 531 15.43 -29.69 7.59
CA VAL A 531 15.74 -29.29 8.96
C VAL A 531 14.80 -29.99 9.90
N ASP A 532 15.31 -30.60 10.97
CA ASP A 532 14.51 -31.21 12.05
C ASP A 532 14.55 -30.41 13.36
N GLN A 533 15.59 -29.59 13.57
CA GLN A 533 15.68 -28.67 14.70
C GLN A 533 16.21 -27.29 14.32
N VAL A 534 15.76 -26.28 15.06
CA VAL A 534 16.30 -24.91 15.01
C VAL A 534 16.79 -24.54 16.40
N ARG A 535 17.92 -23.84 16.49
CA ARG A 535 18.48 -23.37 17.76
C ARG A 535 18.89 -21.91 17.69
N LEU A 536 18.57 -21.17 18.74
CA LEU A 536 19.12 -19.85 19.01
C LEU A 536 20.21 -19.99 20.08
N GLU A 537 21.44 -19.59 19.72
CA GLU A 537 22.58 -19.46 20.63
C GLU A 537 22.79 -17.97 20.90
N ILE A 538 22.43 -17.51 22.10
CA ILE A 538 22.40 -16.07 22.43
C ILE A 538 23.62 -15.73 23.28
N THR A 539 24.29 -14.63 22.95
CA THR A 539 25.49 -14.15 23.63
C THR A 539 25.36 -12.75 24.20
N ASP A 540 24.44 -11.93 23.68
CA ASP A 540 23.98 -10.66 24.27
C ASP A 540 22.46 -10.65 24.19
N PRO A 541 21.74 -10.91 25.30
CA PRO A 541 20.29 -11.04 25.26
C PRO A 541 19.56 -9.74 24.94
N SER A 542 19.96 -8.60 25.52
CA SER A 542 19.33 -7.30 25.33
C SER A 542 20.16 -6.15 25.90
N ASN A 543 19.85 -4.91 25.52
CA ASN A 543 20.49 -3.70 26.08
C ASN A 543 19.62 -3.02 27.16
N TYR A 544 18.77 -3.78 27.86
CA TYR A 544 17.76 -3.27 28.78
C TYR A 544 17.83 -4.00 30.11
N ASP A 545 17.47 -3.36 31.23
CA ASP A 545 17.45 -3.98 32.56
C ASP A 545 16.04 -4.48 32.94
N PRO A 546 15.84 -5.77 33.26
CA PRO A 546 16.85 -6.83 33.28
C PRO A 546 17.25 -7.29 31.88
N ASP A 547 18.53 -7.62 31.76
CA ASP A 547 19.11 -8.14 30.52
C ASP A 547 18.71 -9.61 30.35
N VAL A 548 17.71 -9.83 29.49
CA VAL A 548 17.10 -11.14 29.25
C VAL A 548 16.70 -11.27 27.79
N ALA A 549 16.76 -12.50 27.28
CA ALA A 549 16.27 -12.81 25.95
C ALA A 549 14.75 -12.70 25.96
N ARG A 550 14.19 -12.05 24.94
CA ARG A 550 12.74 -11.89 24.76
C ARG A 550 12.41 -12.34 23.35
N VAL A 551 11.79 -13.51 23.19
CA VAL A 551 11.44 -14.05 21.87
C VAL A 551 9.95 -14.32 21.82
N PHE A 552 9.26 -13.68 20.89
CA PHE A 552 7.84 -13.88 20.64
C PHE A 552 7.59 -15.14 19.84
N GLU A 553 8.41 -15.35 18.81
CA GLU A 553 8.14 -16.39 17.84
C GLU A 553 9.41 -16.69 17.04
N VAL A 554 9.62 -17.96 16.73
CA VAL A 554 10.61 -18.42 15.76
C VAL A 554 9.87 -19.10 14.63
N ALA A 555 9.56 -18.33 13.59
CA ALA A 555 8.75 -18.84 12.49
C ALA A 555 9.64 -19.52 11.44
N VAL A 556 9.47 -20.84 11.31
CA VAL A 556 10.18 -21.67 10.33
C VAL A 556 9.35 -21.80 9.06
N ARG A 557 9.76 -21.08 8.00
CA ARG A 557 9.04 -21.01 6.73
C ARG A 557 9.52 -22.08 5.74
N PRO A 558 8.65 -23.00 5.31
CA PRO A 558 8.98 -23.98 4.29
C PRO A 558 9.30 -23.34 2.94
N ALA A 559 10.08 -24.04 2.12
CA ALA A 559 10.40 -23.68 0.74
C ALA A 559 9.27 -23.93 -0.26
#